data_AF-A0A557NT42-F1
#
_entry.id   AF-A0A557NT42-F1
#
_cell.length_a   1.000
_cell.length_b   1.000
_cell.length_c   1.000
_cell.angle_alpha   90.00
_cell.angle_beta   90.00
_cell.angle_gamma   90.00
#
_symmetry.space_group_name_H-M   'P 1'
#
loop_
_entity.id
_entity.type
_entity.pdbx_description
1 polymer ?
#
loop_
_entity_poly.entity_id
_entity_poly.type
_entity_poly.pdbx_seq_one_letter_code
_entity_poly.pdbx_strand_id
1 'polypeptide(L)'
;MLDALTMTPAERREKSHDNRLIITRFLRDEIFSDSEVLAQLLGLSHTSSVNKILNSMTEAGFLIKHRLPSKKIIWGISACGALFSYENADDAPVDFKTFRASKFNALTFEHKKALQKIRLKAQRMGLEDWQTLPIVSGRKSPDGLVLWPEKGLIAIEYEKTIKASKRYEGIIRAHLESV
;
A
#
# COMPACT_ATOMS: atom_id res chain seq x y z
N MET A 1 17.24 14.82 8.08
CA MET A 1 17.26 14.32 6.69
C MET A 1 18.71 14.39 6.26
N LEU A 2 19.42 13.25 6.23
CA LEU A 2 20.86 13.20 5.94
C LEU A 2 21.09 13.37 4.44
N ASP A 3 22.02 14.25 4.09
CA ASP A 3 22.29 14.67 2.72
C ASP A 3 23.04 13.55 1.97
N ALA A 4 22.49 13.10 0.83
CA ALA A 4 23.02 11.96 0.06
C ALA A 4 24.47 12.13 -0.43
N LEU A 5 25.00 13.35 -0.36
CA LEU A 5 26.39 13.73 -0.66
C LEU A 5 27.40 13.28 0.42
N THR A 6 26.94 12.91 1.61
CA THR A 6 27.82 12.53 2.75
C THR A 6 27.88 11.02 3.01
N MET A 7 27.05 10.23 2.32
CA MET A 7 26.98 8.78 2.55
C MET A 7 28.09 8.02 1.83
N THR A 8 28.73 7.10 2.55
CA THR A 8 29.68 6.12 2.02
C THR A 8 29.00 5.17 1.01
N PRO A 9 29.77 4.49 0.14
CA PRO A 9 29.22 3.45 -0.73
C PRO A 9 28.49 2.31 0.02
N ALA A 10 28.90 2.00 1.25
CA ALA A 10 28.26 0.98 2.07
C ALA A 10 26.87 1.45 2.53
N GLU A 11 26.78 2.63 3.14
CA GLU A 11 25.51 3.21 3.61
C GLU A 11 24.52 3.42 2.46
N ARG A 12 25.00 3.78 1.27
CA ARG A 12 24.13 3.91 0.08
C ARG A 12 23.55 2.56 -0.36
N ARG A 13 24.32 1.47 -0.27
CA ARG A 13 23.83 0.12 -0.58
C ARG A 13 22.81 -0.34 0.44
N GLU A 14 23.08 -0.14 1.72
CA GLU A 14 22.15 -0.45 2.81
C GLU A 14 20.84 0.33 2.66
N LYS A 15 20.91 1.65 2.48
CA LYS A 15 19.71 2.47 2.27
C LYS A 15 18.91 2.05 1.04
N SER A 16 19.59 1.64 -0.04
CA SER A 16 18.93 1.10 -1.23
C SER A 16 18.21 -0.21 -0.91
N HIS A 17 18.85 -1.11 -0.16
CA HIS A 17 18.27 -2.36 0.32
C HIS A 17 17.03 -2.10 1.20
N ASP A 18 17.13 -1.20 2.18
CA ASP A 18 16.02 -0.85 3.08
C ASP A 18 14.84 -0.27 2.31
N ASN A 19 15.10 0.65 1.38
CA ASN A 19 14.05 1.24 0.55
C ASN A 19 13.34 0.16 -0.29
N ARG A 20 14.09 -0.82 -0.83
CA ARG A 20 13.51 -1.95 -1.56
C ARG A 20 12.62 -2.78 -0.65
N LEU A 21 13.09 -3.11 0.56
CA LEU A 21 12.36 -3.93 1.51
C LEU A 21 11.08 -3.25 2.00
N ILE A 22 11.15 -1.95 2.31
CA ILE A 22 9.98 -1.14 2.70
C ILE A 22 8.94 -1.14 1.58
N ILE A 23 9.36 -0.90 0.34
CA ILE A 23 8.46 -0.88 -0.82
C ILE A 23 7.84 -2.26 -1.06
N THR A 24 8.63 -3.34 -1.06
CA THR A 24 8.09 -4.68 -1.32
C THR A 24 7.18 -5.17 -0.21
N ARG A 25 7.48 -4.88 1.06
CA ARG A 25 6.58 -5.20 2.19
C ARG A 25 5.25 -4.46 2.07
N PHE A 26 5.28 -3.16 1.76
CA PHE A 26 4.06 -2.40 1.55
C PHE A 26 3.24 -2.93 0.35
N LEU A 27 3.90 -3.19 -0.78
CA LEU A 27 3.24 -3.70 -1.98
C LEU A 27 2.84 -5.17 -1.90
N ARG A 28 3.39 -5.96 -0.96
CA ARG A 28 2.89 -7.31 -0.68
C ARG A 28 1.46 -7.25 -0.17
N ASP A 29 1.18 -6.31 0.72
CA ASP A 29 -0.16 -6.12 1.28
C ASP A 29 -1.08 -5.41 0.27
N GLU A 30 -0.55 -4.41 -0.44
CA GLU A 30 -1.33 -3.53 -1.32
C GLU A 30 -1.43 -4.00 -2.78
N ILE A 31 -0.58 -4.95 -3.20
CA ILE A 31 -0.40 -5.46 -4.57
C ILE A 31 0.16 -4.44 -5.57
N PHE A 32 -0.28 -3.17 -5.50
CA PHE A 32 0.17 -2.09 -6.35
C PHE A 32 0.00 -0.74 -5.68
N SER A 33 0.75 0.26 -6.17
CA SER A 33 0.57 1.66 -5.80
C SER A 33 1.15 2.59 -6.87
N ASP A 34 1.17 3.90 -6.62
CA ASP A 34 1.81 4.90 -7.47
C ASP A 34 2.98 5.61 -6.79
N SER A 35 3.72 6.39 -7.56
CA SER A 35 4.88 7.13 -7.06
C SER A 35 4.54 8.10 -5.93
N GLU A 36 3.31 8.62 -5.86
CA GLU A 36 2.95 9.58 -4.81
C GLU A 36 2.89 8.88 -3.45
N VAL A 37 2.17 7.75 -3.38
CA VAL A 37 2.07 6.96 -2.15
C VAL A 37 3.42 6.39 -1.75
N LEU A 38 4.19 5.85 -2.71
CA LEU A 38 5.49 5.25 -2.42
C LEU A 38 6.56 6.29 -2.02
N ALA A 39 6.46 7.53 -2.50
CA ALA A 39 7.28 8.63 -1.99
C ALA A 39 6.93 8.95 -0.54
N GLN A 40 5.62 9.03 -0.21
CA GLN A 40 5.18 9.26 1.17
C GLN A 40 5.59 8.14 2.12
N LEU A 41 5.55 6.89 1.67
CA LEU A 41 6.00 5.71 2.42
C LEU A 41 7.48 5.83 2.81
N LEU A 42 8.33 6.29 1.90
CA LEU A 42 9.76 6.48 2.15
C LEU A 42 10.12 7.83 2.81
N GLY A 43 9.13 8.68 3.11
CA GLY A 43 9.37 10.03 3.65
C GLY A 43 10.07 10.97 2.66
N LEU A 44 9.88 10.78 1.35
CA LEU A 44 10.49 11.59 0.30
C LEU A 44 9.58 12.74 -0.12
N SER A 45 10.14 13.95 -0.21
CA SER A 45 9.38 15.15 -0.60
C SER A 45 8.99 15.22 -2.08
N HIS A 46 9.68 14.47 -2.95
CA HIS A 46 9.48 14.53 -4.40
C HIS A 46 9.28 13.14 -5.03
N THR A 47 8.30 13.04 -5.92
CA THR A 47 8.02 11.80 -6.67
C THR A 47 9.13 11.44 -7.67
N SER A 48 9.90 12.42 -8.14
CA SER A 48 11.06 12.19 -9.00
C SER A 48 12.14 11.36 -8.30
N SER A 49 12.34 11.55 -6.99
CA SER A 49 13.29 10.78 -6.18
C SER A 49 12.89 9.31 -6.10
N VAL A 50 11.61 9.03 -5.82
CA VAL A 50 11.15 7.63 -5.73
C VAL A 50 11.12 6.97 -7.11
N ASN A 51 10.83 7.70 -8.20
CA ASN A 51 10.80 7.14 -9.55
C ASN A 51 12.14 6.48 -9.96
N LYS A 52 13.28 7.02 -9.53
CA LYS A 52 14.59 6.40 -9.78
C LYS A 52 14.70 5.04 -9.08
N ILE A 53 14.27 4.96 -7.82
CA ILE A 53 14.24 3.72 -7.04
C ILE A 53 13.31 2.71 -7.71
N LEU A 54 12.09 3.13 -8.06
CA LEU A 54 11.07 2.27 -8.66
C LEU A 54 11.49 1.71 -10.02
N ASN A 55 12.12 2.53 -10.88
CA ASN A 55 12.65 2.05 -12.15
C ASN A 55 13.78 1.03 -11.94
N SER A 56 14.72 1.31 -11.02
CA SER A 56 15.79 0.35 -10.67
C SER A 56 15.23 -0.97 -10.11
N MET A 57 14.16 -0.90 -9.32
CA MET A 57 13.47 -2.10 -8.81
C MET A 57 12.71 -2.85 -9.91
N THR A 58 12.17 -2.16 -10.91
CA THR A 58 11.58 -2.79 -12.10
C THR A 58 12.65 -3.50 -12.92
N GLU A 59 13.79 -2.87 -13.17
CA GLU A 59 14.94 -3.47 -13.88
C GLU A 59 15.49 -4.70 -13.15
N ALA A 60 15.54 -4.65 -11.81
CA ALA A 60 15.91 -5.79 -10.97
C ALA A 60 14.82 -6.87 -10.86
N GLY A 61 13.66 -6.70 -11.51
CA GLY A 61 12.59 -7.70 -11.54
C GLY A 61 11.69 -7.74 -10.29
N PHE A 62 11.84 -6.84 -9.33
CA PHE A 62 11.01 -6.79 -8.12
C PHE A 62 9.62 -6.18 -8.36
N LEU A 63 9.49 -5.29 -9.35
CA LEU A 63 8.26 -4.55 -9.61
C LEU A 63 7.84 -4.67 -11.08
N ILE A 64 6.53 -4.68 -11.32
CA ILE A 64 5.92 -4.59 -12.63
C ILE A 64 5.43 -3.16 -12.83
N LYS A 65 6.01 -2.45 -13.82
CA LYS A 65 5.56 -1.11 -14.21
C LYS A 65 4.38 -1.23 -15.16
N HIS A 66 3.27 -0.57 -14.82
CA HIS A 66 2.05 -0.60 -15.64
C HIS A 66 1.52 0.81 -15.91
N ARG A 67 1.20 1.10 -17.17
CA ARG A 67 0.65 2.39 -17.59
C ARG A 67 -0.85 2.27 -17.76
N LEU A 68 -1.59 3.14 -17.07
CA LEU A 68 -3.04 3.23 -17.15
C LEU A 68 -3.49 3.96 -18.42
N PRO A 69 -4.76 3.80 -18.85
CA PRO A 69 -5.32 4.58 -19.97
C PRO A 69 -5.20 6.10 -19.77
N SER A 70 -5.26 6.57 -18.53
CA SER A 70 -5.04 7.98 -18.16
C SER A 70 -3.58 8.45 -18.27
N LYS A 71 -2.67 7.60 -18.78
CA LYS A 71 -1.21 7.79 -18.83
C LYS A 71 -0.51 7.81 -17.48
N LYS A 72 -1.24 7.74 -16.35
CA LYS A 72 -0.65 7.52 -15.02
C LYS A 72 0.11 6.19 -15.00
N ILE A 73 1.21 6.14 -14.26
CA ILE A 73 2.02 4.93 -14.08
C ILE A 73 1.80 4.44 -12.66
N ILE A 74 1.60 3.13 -12.54
CA ILE A 74 1.56 2.41 -11.27
C ILE A 74 2.65 1.34 -11.26
N TRP A 75 3.04 0.92 -10.07
CA TRP A 75 3.96 -0.18 -9.84
C TRP A 75 3.27 -1.25 -9.02
N GLY A 76 3.25 -2.46 -9.57
CA GLY A 76 2.76 -3.65 -8.91
C GLY A 76 3.88 -4.55 -8.43
N ILE A 77 3.64 -5.34 -7.39
CA ILE A 77 4.63 -6.31 -6.91
C ILE A 77 4.75 -7.50 -7.87
N SER A 78 5.98 -7.89 -8.21
CA SER A 78 6.24 -9.13 -8.96
C SER A 78 6.32 -10.33 -8.02
N ALA A 79 6.45 -11.55 -8.56
CA ALA A 79 6.69 -12.73 -7.72
C ALA A 79 8.02 -12.64 -6.96
N CYS A 80 9.10 -12.21 -7.64
CA CYS A 80 10.40 -12.00 -7.01
C CYS A 80 10.34 -10.90 -5.95
N GLY A 81 9.60 -9.81 -6.21
CA GLY A 81 9.39 -8.75 -5.22
C GLY A 81 8.62 -9.22 -3.99
N ALA A 82 7.60 -10.06 -4.18
CA ALA A 82 6.84 -10.65 -3.09
C ALA A 82 7.73 -11.57 -2.22
N LEU A 83 8.50 -12.46 -2.83
CA LEU A 83 9.47 -13.30 -2.09
C LEU A 83 10.50 -12.46 -1.34
N PHE A 84 11.07 -11.42 -1.98
CA PHE A 84 12.02 -10.51 -1.35
C PHE A 84 11.47 -9.73 -0.15
N SER A 85 10.15 -9.64 0.01
CA SER A 85 9.53 -8.91 1.13
C SER A 85 9.56 -9.67 2.46
N TYR A 86 9.79 -10.99 2.42
CA TYR A 86 9.89 -11.85 3.60
C TYR A 86 11.32 -11.85 4.15
N GLU A 87 11.46 -12.07 5.45
CA GLU A 87 12.79 -12.17 6.09
C GLU A 87 13.48 -13.47 5.67
N ASN A 88 12.75 -14.58 5.66
CA ASN A 88 13.16 -15.82 5.03
C ASN A 88 12.20 -16.16 3.89
N ALA A 89 12.75 -16.63 2.77
CA ALA A 89 11.92 -17.02 1.62
C ALA A 89 10.96 -18.16 1.96
N ASP A 90 11.32 -19.02 2.92
CA ASP A 90 10.50 -20.14 3.40
C ASP A 90 9.28 -19.68 4.22
N ASP A 91 9.27 -18.43 4.70
CA ASP A 91 8.12 -17.83 5.38
C ASP A 91 7.03 -17.38 4.37
N ALA A 92 7.35 -17.35 3.07
CA ALA A 92 6.41 -16.95 2.05
C ALA A 92 5.32 -18.04 1.87
N PRO A 93 4.03 -17.70 1.96
CA PRO A 93 2.97 -18.66 1.75
C PRO A 93 2.96 -19.11 0.28
N VAL A 94 2.57 -20.36 0.03
CA VAL A 94 2.57 -20.94 -1.32
C VAL A 94 1.71 -20.14 -2.32
N ASP A 95 0.69 -19.42 -1.83
CA ASP A 95 -0.32 -18.73 -2.62
C ASP A 95 -0.27 -17.19 -2.54
N PHE A 96 0.91 -16.59 -2.31
CA PHE A 96 1.03 -15.13 -2.25
C PHE A 96 0.53 -14.44 -3.55
N LYS A 97 -0.17 -13.33 -3.37
CA LYS A 97 -0.75 -12.55 -4.47
C LYS A 97 0.32 -11.67 -5.12
N THR A 98 0.30 -11.59 -6.45
CA THR A 98 1.15 -10.70 -7.24
C THR A 98 0.30 -9.80 -8.12
N PHE A 99 0.89 -8.70 -8.59
CA PHE A 99 0.22 -7.83 -9.54
C PHE A 99 0.06 -8.50 -10.90
N ARG A 100 -1.15 -8.45 -11.45
CA ARG A 100 -1.47 -8.90 -12.80
C ARG A 100 -2.24 -7.80 -13.52
N ALA A 101 -1.65 -7.24 -14.57
CA ALA A 101 -2.26 -6.16 -15.35
C ALA A 101 -3.65 -6.55 -15.89
N SER A 102 -3.85 -7.82 -16.28
CA SER A 102 -5.15 -8.32 -16.76
C SER A 102 -6.25 -8.37 -15.69
N LYS A 103 -5.89 -8.33 -14.40
CA LYS A 103 -6.85 -8.30 -13.28
C LYS A 103 -7.01 -6.89 -12.68
N PHE A 104 -6.33 -5.89 -13.23
CA PHE A 104 -6.37 -4.53 -12.72
C PHE A 104 -7.62 -3.78 -13.18
N ASN A 105 -8.33 -3.16 -12.25
CA ASN A 105 -9.48 -2.30 -12.54
C ASN A 105 -9.15 -0.82 -12.25
N ALA A 106 -8.96 -0.04 -13.30
CA ALA A 106 -8.63 1.38 -13.22
C ALA A 106 -9.67 2.23 -12.48
N LEU A 107 -10.94 1.85 -12.47
CA LEU A 107 -12.01 2.59 -11.80
C LEU A 107 -11.86 2.56 -10.27
N THR A 108 -11.29 1.47 -9.74
CA THR A 108 -11.07 1.28 -8.30
C THR A 108 -9.79 1.95 -7.80
N PHE A 109 -8.89 2.34 -8.70
CA PHE A 109 -7.55 2.83 -8.38
C PHE A 109 -7.57 4.03 -7.42
N GLU A 110 -8.35 5.08 -7.74
CA GLU A 110 -8.36 6.30 -6.91
C GLU A 110 -8.94 6.06 -5.51
N HIS A 111 -9.88 5.11 -5.37
CA HIS A 111 -10.39 4.74 -4.04
C HIS A 111 -9.32 3.97 -3.25
N LYS A 112 -8.69 2.96 -3.86
CA LYS A 112 -7.60 2.21 -3.21
C LYS A 112 -6.41 3.10 -2.85
N LYS A 113 -6.04 4.04 -3.72
CA LYS A 113 -5.00 5.04 -3.45
C LYS A 113 -5.34 5.89 -2.23
N ALA A 114 -6.60 6.29 -2.06
CA ALA A 114 -7.01 7.05 -0.87
C ALA A 114 -6.86 6.21 0.40
N LEU A 115 -7.27 4.95 0.39
CA LEU A 115 -7.07 4.02 1.52
C LEU A 115 -5.59 3.83 1.86
N GLN A 116 -4.72 3.70 0.86
CA GLN A 116 -3.28 3.64 1.06
C GLN A 116 -2.74 4.90 1.75
N LYS A 117 -3.19 6.09 1.36
CA LYS A 117 -2.82 7.33 2.04
C LYS A 117 -3.33 7.40 3.48
N ILE A 118 -4.55 6.91 3.73
CA ILE A 118 -5.14 6.81 5.07
C ILE A 118 -4.31 5.87 5.94
N ARG A 119 -3.93 4.69 5.42
CA ARG A 119 -3.02 3.75 6.08
C ARG A 119 -1.72 4.43 6.50
N LEU A 120 -1.03 5.10 5.58
CA LEU A 120 0.22 5.81 5.89
C LEU A 120 0.03 6.91 6.94
N LYS A 121 -1.13 7.59 6.94
CA LYS A 121 -1.45 8.60 7.96
C LYS A 121 -1.72 7.95 9.32
N ALA A 122 -2.46 6.85 9.36
CA ALA A 122 -2.75 6.10 10.58
C ALA A 122 -1.45 5.60 11.23
N GLN A 123 -0.56 4.99 10.45
CA GLN A 123 0.75 4.53 10.93
C GLN A 123 1.59 5.67 11.52
N ARG A 124 1.60 6.85 10.88
CA ARG A 124 2.28 8.05 11.43
C ARG A 124 1.67 8.58 12.72
N MET A 125 0.40 8.28 12.98
CA MET A 125 -0.29 8.63 14.22
C MET A 125 -0.11 7.57 15.31
N GLY A 126 0.69 6.52 15.08
CA GLY A 126 0.90 5.43 16.04
C GLY A 126 -0.22 4.40 16.06
N LEU A 127 -1.07 4.37 15.03
CA LEU A 127 -2.05 3.30 14.87
C LEU A 127 -1.40 2.10 14.17
N GLU A 128 -1.74 0.92 14.65
CA GLU A 128 -1.06 -0.34 14.33
C GLU A 128 -1.99 -1.30 13.57
N ASP A 129 -1.44 -2.40 13.06
CA ASP A 129 -2.21 -3.50 12.46
C ASP A 129 -3.26 -3.08 11.42
N TRP A 130 -2.87 -2.23 10.48
CA TRP A 130 -3.75 -1.92 9.35
C TRP A 130 -4.08 -3.19 8.57
N GLN A 131 -5.38 -3.49 8.46
CA GLN A 131 -5.90 -4.63 7.73
C GLN A 131 -6.91 -4.17 6.68
N THR A 132 -6.83 -4.77 5.49
CA THR A 132 -7.90 -4.70 4.49
C THR A 132 -8.70 -5.98 4.57
N LEU A 133 -10.03 -5.86 4.61
CA LEU A 133 -10.90 -7.02 4.72
C LEU A 133 -11.24 -7.58 3.33
N PRO A 134 -11.32 -8.91 3.19
CA PRO A 134 -11.80 -9.51 1.95
C PRO A 134 -13.27 -9.16 1.72
N ILE A 135 -13.65 -8.95 0.46
CA ILE A 135 -15.05 -8.78 0.08
C ILE A 135 -15.75 -10.13 0.24
N VAL A 136 -16.67 -10.22 1.19
CA VAL A 136 -17.52 -11.40 1.42
C VAL A 136 -18.92 -11.12 0.89
N SER A 137 -19.43 -12.00 0.02
CA SER A 137 -20.78 -11.84 -0.56
C SER A 137 -21.84 -11.75 0.55
N GLY A 138 -22.73 -10.77 0.44
CA GLY A 138 -23.82 -10.55 1.40
C GLY A 138 -23.41 -9.87 2.71
N ARG A 139 -22.12 -9.56 2.91
CA ARG A 139 -21.63 -8.84 4.10
C ARG A 139 -20.88 -7.58 3.68
N LYS A 140 -21.27 -6.44 4.26
CA LYS A 140 -20.46 -5.21 4.14
C LYS A 140 -19.28 -5.31 5.09
N SER A 141 -18.10 -5.11 4.55
CA SER A 141 -16.86 -4.99 5.32
C SER A 141 -16.39 -3.56 5.23
N PRO A 142 -15.87 -2.98 6.33
CA PRO A 142 -15.24 -1.66 6.25
C PRO A 142 -14.05 -1.68 5.30
N ASP A 143 -13.76 -0.52 4.73
CA ASP A 143 -12.62 -0.35 3.82
C ASP A 143 -11.27 -0.67 4.49
N GLY A 144 -11.17 -0.46 5.80
CA GLY A 144 -10.00 -0.85 6.59
C GLY A 144 -10.34 -1.06 8.07
N LEU A 145 -9.54 -1.89 8.73
CA LEU A 145 -9.48 -2.01 10.18
C LEU A 145 -8.11 -1.57 10.66
N VAL A 146 -8.05 -0.93 11.82
CA VAL A 146 -6.80 -0.49 12.42
C VAL A 146 -6.89 -0.58 13.94
N LEU A 147 -5.80 -0.97 14.60
CA LEU A 147 -5.71 -0.97 16.05
C LEU A 147 -5.23 0.41 16.54
N TRP A 148 -6.03 1.06 17.37
CA TRP A 148 -5.58 2.19 18.17
C TRP A 148 -5.29 1.67 19.58
N PRO A 149 -4.04 1.67 20.05
CA PRO A 149 -3.66 1.09 21.35
C PRO A 149 -4.54 1.53 22.53
N GLU A 150 -4.96 2.80 22.56
CA GLU A 150 -5.80 3.38 23.62
C GLU A 150 -7.31 3.16 23.44
N LYS A 151 -7.78 2.88 22.21
CA LYS A 151 -9.23 2.87 21.87
C LYS A 151 -9.73 1.53 21.34
N GLY A 152 -8.83 0.57 21.13
CA GLY A 152 -9.13 -0.73 20.53
C GLY A 152 -9.23 -0.66 19.01
N LEU A 153 -9.99 -1.61 18.46
CA LEU A 153 -10.15 -1.80 17.01
C LEU A 153 -11.08 -0.73 16.43
N ILE A 154 -10.62 -0.07 15.35
CA ILE A 154 -11.36 0.98 14.65
C ILE A 154 -11.62 0.58 13.21
N ALA A 155 -12.89 0.65 12.81
CA ALA A 155 -13.31 0.52 11.42
C ALA A 155 -13.19 1.86 10.69
N ILE A 156 -12.62 1.81 9.50
CA ILE A 156 -12.43 2.96 8.61
C ILE A 156 -13.28 2.75 7.36
N GLU A 157 -14.09 3.76 7.05
CA GLU A 157 -14.84 3.87 5.79
C GLU A 157 -14.41 5.15 5.08
N TYR A 158 -14.09 5.06 3.78
CA TYR A 158 -13.72 6.21 2.96
C TYR A 158 -14.75 6.47 1.86
N GLU A 159 -15.41 7.62 1.95
CA GLU A 159 -16.34 8.10 0.94
C GLU A 159 -15.74 9.26 0.15
N LYS A 160 -15.72 9.13 -1.19
CA LYS A 160 -15.27 10.21 -2.09
C LYS A 160 -16.20 11.42 -2.08
N THR A 161 -17.49 11.20 -1.80
CA THR A 161 -18.53 12.21 -1.80
C THR A 161 -19.40 12.06 -0.56
N ILE A 162 -19.86 13.19 -0.03
CA ILE A 162 -20.80 13.20 1.11
C ILE A 162 -22.09 12.48 0.69
N LYS A 163 -22.57 11.58 1.55
CA LYS A 163 -23.85 10.88 1.37
C LYS A 163 -24.95 11.52 2.21
N ALA A 164 -26.19 11.19 1.91
CA ALA A 164 -27.31 11.52 2.78
C ALA A 164 -27.18 10.81 4.15
N SER A 165 -27.63 11.43 5.24
CA SER A 165 -27.49 10.92 6.61
C SER A 165 -27.97 9.47 6.78
N LYS A 166 -29.13 9.13 6.19
CA LYS A 166 -29.69 7.76 6.22
C LYS A 166 -28.76 6.70 5.63
N ARG A 167 -27.88 7.09 4.68
CA ARG A 167 -26.89 6.18 4.09
C ARG A 167 -25.78 5.86 5.10
N TYR A 168 -25.33 6.85 5.88
CA TYR A 168 -24.32 6.64 6.92
C TYR A 168 -24.83 5.72 8.01
N GLU A 169 -26.06 5.90 8.49
CA GLU A 169 -26.67 4.98 9.47
C GLU A 169 -26.65 3.53 8.99
N GLY A 170 -27.00 3.29 7.72
CA GLY A 170 -26.97 1.95 7.14
C GLY A 170 -25.55 1.38 6.96
N ILE A 171 -24.55 2.23 6.72
CA ILE A 171 -23.14 1.81 6.64
C ILE A 171 -22.64 1.41 8.04
N ILE A 172 -22.83 2.29 9.03
CA ILE A 172 -22.42 2.06 10.42
C ILE A 172 -23.05 0.79 10.97
N ARG A 173 -24.37 0.61 10.79
CA ARG A 173 -25.07 -0.61 11.22
C ARG A 173 -24.46 -1.86 10.59
N ALA A 174 -24.21 -1.84 9.29
CA ALA A 174 -23.68 -3.01 8.60
C ALA A 174 -22.24 -3.36 9.03
N HIS A 175 -21.46 -2.38 9.47
CA HIS A 175 -20.14 -2.64 10.07
C HIS A 175 -20.24 -3.25 11.46
N LEU A 176 -21.13 -2.72 12.31
CA LEU A 176 -21.33 -3.30 13.65
C LEU A 176 -21.82 -4.75 13.61
N GLU A 177 -22.46 -5.18 12.52
CA GLU A 177 -22.92 -6.56 12.31
C GLU A 177 -21.83 -7.47 11.69
N SER A 178 -20.70 -6.91 11.22
CA SER A 178 -19.69 -7.63 10.45
C SER A 178 -18.34 -7.84 11.14
N VAL A 179 -18.07 -7.12 12.23
CA VAL A 179 -16.95 -7.32 13.17
C VAL A 179 -17.42 -8.11 14.39
#